data_AF-A0A9Q3GPW9-F1
#
_entry.id   AF-A0A9Q3GPW9-F1
#
_cell.length_a   1.000
_cell.length_b   1.000
_cell.length_c   1.000
_cell.angle_alpha   90.00
_cell.angle_beta   90.00
_cell.angle_gamma   90.00
#
_symmetry.space_group_name_H-M   'P 1'
#
loop_
_entity.id
_entity.type
_entity.pdbx_description
1 polymer ?
#
loop_
_entity_poly.entity_id
_entity_poly.type
_entity_poly.pdbx_seq_one_letter_code
_entity_poly.pdbx_strand_id
1 'polypeptide(L)'
;MEFIRHIDMIKEDFELPERLVTAKLNTLLTKSAHRWYIKLRQAHGHQSWTWWKTQIINKWANDSWRFKVKTAFESAKFNSDKDKALPWFCKQRDRLTALYPEMSGFMIHRKILRQCGGGLEHSVKSRTTEQYSEKDMINILEEVTTRTKICSSRVNLKTNFNTPWKDSADKNPKGNSNNLKFKSSYTIRKCHI
;
A
#
# COMPACT_ATOMS: atom_id res chain seq x y z
N MET A 1 -6.52 -12.90 -8.13
CA MET A 1 -7.93 -13.30 -7.95
C MET A 1 -8.80 -12.78 -9.10
N GLU A 2 -8.58 -11.55 -9.56
CA GLU A 2 -9.30 -10.97 -10.72
C GLU A 2 -9.42 -11.89 -11.95
N PHE A 3 -8.37 -12.63 -12.32
CA PHE A 3 -8.45 -13.59 -13.43
C PHE A 3 -9.51 -14.69 -13.22
N ILE A 4 -9.56 -15.29 -12.02
CA ILE A 4 -10.55 -16.31 -11.68
C ILE A 4 -11.95 -15.68 -11.64
N ARG A 5 -12.08 -14.50 -11.02
CA ARG A 5 -13.34 -13.76 -10.94
C ARG A 5 -13.90 -13.43 -12.32
N HIS A 6 -13.06 -12.97 -13.24
CA HIS A 6 -13.46 -12.67 -14.60
C HIS A 6 -13.95 -13.92 -15.34
N ILE A 7 -13.27 -15.06 -15.17
CA ILE A 7 -13.74 -16.33 -15.74
C ILE A 7 -15.05 -16.77 -15.11
N ASP A 8 -15.22 -16.59 -13.80
CA ASP A 8 -16.47 -16.90 -13.10
C ASP A 8 -17.63 -16.06 -13.63
N MET A 9 -17.43 -14.75 -13.84
CA MET A 9 -18.42 -13.89 -14.49
C MET A 9 -18.78 -14.37 -15.90
N ILE A 10 -17.79 -14.66 -16.75
CA ILE A 10 -18.05 -15.18 -18.11
C ILE A 10 -18.81 -16.51 -18.05
N LYS A 11 -18.47 -17.39 -17.10
CA LYS A 11 -19.16 -18.67 -16.93
C LYS A 11 -20.62 -18.45 -16.53
N GLU A 12 -20.90 -17.46 -15.69
CA GLU A 12 -22.24 -17.11 -15.24
C GLU A 12 -23.06 -16.43 -16.35
N ASP A 13 -22.52 -15.37 -16.96
CA ASP A 13 -23.18 -14.56 -17.99
C ASP A 13 -23.58 -15.38 -19.23
N PHE A 14 -22.78 -16.38 -19.59
CA PHE A 14 -23.00 -17.23 -20.76
C PHE A 14 -23.42 -18.66 -20.41
N GLU A 15 -23.71 -18.93 -19.13
CA GLU A 15 -24.11 -20.27 -18.62
C GLU A 15 -23.18 -21.40 -19.11
N LEU A 16 -21.87 -21.13 -19.17
CA LEU A 16 -20.94 -22.04 -19.84
C LEU A 16 -20.78 -23.35 -19.07
N PRO A 17 -20.91 -24.50 -19.75
CA PRO A 17 -20.53 -25.78 -19.20
C PRO A 17 -19.07 -25.78 -18.73
N GLU A 18 -18.80 -26.42 -17.60
CA GLU A 18 -17.48 -26.42 -16.96
C GLU A 18 -16.37 -26.98 -17.85
N ARG A 19 -16.71 -27.95 -18.71
CA ARG A 19 -15.81 -28.49 -19.74
C ARG A 19 -15.33 -27.43 -20.73
N LEU A 20 -16.16 -26.45 -21.08
CA LEU A 20 -15.80 -25.39 -22.02
C LEU A 20 -14.89 -24.38 -21.33
N VAL A 21 -15.18 -24.02 -20.09
CA VAL A 21 -14.33 -23.14 -19.28
C VAL A 21 -12.91 -23.72 -19.18
N THR A 22 -12.81 -24.99 -18.81
CA THR A 22 -11.51 -25.67 -18.66
C THR A 22 -10.79 -25.93 -19.98
N ALA A 23 -11.50 -26.06 -21.11
CA ALA A 23 -10.91 -26.10 -22.44
C ALA A 23 -10.39 -24.72 -22.88
N LYS A 24 -11.14 -23.65 -22.61
CA LYS A 24 -10.75 -22.26 -22.91
C LYS A 24 -9.53 -21.79 -22.12
N LEU A 25 -9.22 -22.40 -20.98
CA LEU A 25 -7.95 -22.14 -20.27
C LEU A 25 -6.71 -22.29 -21.16
N ASN A 26 -6.77 -23.21 -22.14
CA ASN A 26 -5.69 -23.40 -23.11
C ASN A 26 -5.42 -22.13 -23.95
N THR A 27 -6.45 -21.34 -24.25
CA THR A 27 -6.33 -20.11 -25.04
C THR A 27 -6.20 -18.86 -24.18
N LEU A 28 -6.71 -18.89 -22.94
CA LEU A 28 -6.67 -17.76 -22.00
C LEU A 28 -5.30 -17.61 -21.33
N LEU A 29 -4.63 -18.73 -21.03
CA LEU A 29 -3.30 -18.71 -20.44
C LEU A 29 -2.26 -18.57 -21.54
N THR A 30 -1.27 -17.71 -21.32
CA THR A 30 -0.21 -17.43 -22.31
C THR A 30 1.18 -17.72 -21.72
N LYS A 31 2.16 -17.92 -22.61
CA LYS A 31 3.59 -18.07 -22.28
C LYS A 31 3.85 -19.13 -21.20
N SER A 32 4.43 -18.74 -20.06
CA SER A 32 4.79 -19.65 -18.97
C SER A 32 3.56 -20.26 -18.28
N ALA A 33 2.46 -19.52 -18.19
CA ALA A 33 1.21 -20.02 -17.61
C ALA A 33 0.56 -21.07 -18.51
N HIS A 34 0.64 -20.88 -19.84
CA HIS A 34 0.20 -21.87 -20.82
C HIS A 34 0.98 -23.18 -20.70
N ARG A 35 2.32 -23.11 -20.64
CA ARG A 35 3.18 -24.31 -20.47
C ARG A 35 2.87 -25.04 -19.16
N TRP A 36 2.65 -24.32 -18.07
CA TRP A 36 2.24 -24.90 -16.79
C TRP A 36 0.89 -25.62 -16.91
N TYR A 37 -0.09 -25.00 -17.58
CA TYR A 37 -1.41 -25.60 -17.80
C TYR A 37 -1.31 -26.91 -18.59
N ILE A 38 -0.58 -26.92 -19.71
CA ILE A 38 -0.41 -28.12 -20.55
C ILE A 38 0.20 -29.27 -19.74
N LYS A 39 1.29 -29.01 -19.01
CA LYS A 39 1.94 -30.02 -18.17
C LYS A 39 0.99 -30.58 -17.12
N LEU A 40 0.21 -29.72 -16.48
CA LEU A 40 -0.71 -30.13 -15.42
C LEU A 40 -1.93 -30.88 -15.98
N ARG A 41 -2.45 -30.46 -17.13
CA ARG A 41 -3.53 -31.13 -17.88
C ARG A 41 -3.12 -32.52 -18.35
N GLN A 42 -1.88 -32.68 -18.81
CA GLN A 42 -1.33 -33.99 -19.20
C GLN A 42 -1.21 -34.95 -18.00
N ALA A 43 -0.81 -34.44 -16.84
CA ALA A 43 -0.62 -35.27 -15.64
C ALA A 43 -1.94 -35.69 -14.96
N HIS A 44 -2.93 -34.79 -14.91
CA HIS A 44 -4.18 -35.02 -14.15
C HIS A 44 -5.43 -35.19 -15.01
N GLY A 45 -5.30 -35.13 -16.34
CA GLY A 45 -6.40 -35.32 -17.28
C GLY A 45 -7.45 -34.20 -17.23
N HIS A 46 -8.71 -34.58 -17.44
CA HIS A 46 -9.86 -33.66 -17.37
C HIS A 46 -10.23 -33.44 -15.90
N GLN A 47 -10.28 -32.18 -15.49
CA GLN A 47 -10.55 -31.78 -14.10
C GLN A 47 -11.57 -30.66 -14.05
N SER A 48 -12.24 -30.54 -12.91
CA SER A 48 -13.25 -29.52 -12.64
C SER A 48 -12.65 -28.11 -12.64
N TRP A 49 -13.45 -27.10 -12.95
CA TRP A 49 -13.07 -25.69 -12.83
C TRP A 49 -12.70 -25.36 -11.38
N THR A 50 -13.42 -25.88 -10.40
CA THR A 50 -13.07 -25.73 -8.97
C THR A 50 -11.67 -26.26 -8.66
N TRP A 51 -11.29 -27.42 -9.21
CA TRP A 51 -9.93 -27.94 -9.07
C TRP A 51 -8.90 -27.00 -9.71
N TRP A 52 -9.18 -26.49 -10.92
CA TRP A 52 -8.31 -25.53 -11.58
C TRP A 52 -8.15 -24.23 -10.81
N LYS A 53 -9.20 -23.69 -10.18
CA LYS A 53 -9.10 -22.52 -9.29
C LYS A 53 -8.08 -22.78 -8.18
N THR A 54 -8.17 -23.92 -7.51
CA THR A 54 -7.24 -24.31 -6.45
C THR A 54 -5.80 -24.36 -6.95
N GLN A 55 -5.56 -24.96 -8.13
CA GLN A 55 -4.22 -25.03 -8.70
C GLN A 55 -3.66 -23.65 -9.10
N ILE A 56 -4.51 -22.78 -9.67
CA ILE A 56 -4.14 -21.40 -10.00
C ILE A 56 -3.78 -20.64 -8.71
N ILE A 57 -4.58 -20.76 -7.66
CA ILE A 57 -4.34 -20.12 -6.37
C ILE A 57 -3.03 -20.63 -5.77
N ASN A 58 -2.80 -21.94 -5.75
CA ASN A 58 -1.57 -22.53 -5.20
C ASN A 58 -0.32 -22.09 -5.99
N LYS A 59 -0.43 -21.93 -7.32
CA LYS A 59 0.70 -21.55 -8.15
C LYS A 59 1.06 -20.07 -8.03
N TRP A 60 0.07 -19.18 -8.01
CA TRP A 60 0.29 -17.72 -8.15
C TRP A 60 -0.18 -16.87 -6.97
N ALA A 61 -0.97 -17.42 -6.06
CA ALA A 61 -1.50 -16.74 -4.88
C ALA A 61 -1.25 -17.52 -3.58
N ASN A 62 -0.11 -18.22 -3.52
CA ASN A 62 0.36 -18.95 -2.33
C ASN A 62 0.71 -18.01 -1.17
N ASP A 63 0.93 -18.60 0.01
CA ASP A 63 1.19 -17.85 1.25
C ASP A 63 2.42 -16.94 1.16
N SER A 64 3.47 -17.37 0.47
CA SER A 64 4.64 -16.51 0.26
C SER A 64 4.30 -15.27 -0.57
N TRP A 65 3.47 -15.41 -1.60
CA TRP A 65 2.96 -14.27 -2.38
C TRP A 65 2.04 -13.39 -1.53
N ARG A 66 1.12 -13.98 -0.75
CA ARG A 66 0.21 -13.23 0.14
C ARG A 66 0.99 -12.42 1.17
N PHE A 67 2.01 -13.02 1.78
CA PHE A 67 2.91 -12.35 2.69
C PHE A 67 3.61 -11.16 2.02
N LYS A 68 4.21 -11.37 0.84
CA LYS A 68 4.86 -10.28 0.08
C LYS A 68 3.92 -9.13 -0.24
N VAL A 69 2.70 -9.42 -0.70
CA VAL A 69 1.70 -8.38 -1.03
C VAL A 69 1.26 -7.64 0.22
N LYS A 70 1.02 -8.35 1.33
CA LYS A 70 0.67 -7.76 2.62
C LYS A 70 1.76 -6.83 3.13
N THR A 71 3.01 -7.30 3.18
CA THR A 71 4.17 -6.47 3.58
C THR A 71 4.35 -5.27 2.66
N ALA A 72 4.14 -5.45 1.35
CA ALA A 72 4.23 -4.35 0.39
C ALA A 72 3.12 -3.30 0.58
N PHE A 73 1.93 -3.69 1.03
CA PHE A 73 0.86 -2.77 1.41
C PHE A 73 1.19 -2.06 2.73
N GLU A 74 1.62 -2.79 3.76
CA GLU A 74 1.90 -2.23 5.09
C GLU A 74 3.08 -1.24 5.10
N SER A 75 4.08 -1.47 4.25
CA SER A 75 5.24 -0.59 4.08
C SER A 75 4.99 0.59 3.15
N ALA A 76 3.96 0.53 2.30
CA ALA A 76 3.65 1.59 1.34
C ALA A 76 2.90 2.74 2.01
N LYS A 77 3.64 3.68 2.59
CA LYS A 77 3.12 4.97 3.05
C LYS A 77 3.01 5.94 1.89
N PHE A 78 1.94 6.74 1.87
CA PHE A 78 1.76 7.77 0.85
C PHE A 78 2.71 8.94 1.11
N ASN A 79 3.43 9.39 0.07
CA ASN A 79 4.29 10.57 0.12
C ASN A 79 3.83 11.60 -0.91
N SER A 80 3.33 12.76 -0.45
CA SER A 80 2.83 13.83 -1.32
C SER A 80 3.84 14.39 -2.32
N ASP A 81 5.14 14.29 -2.01
CA ASP A 81 6.20 14.87 -2.84
C ASP A 81 6.66 13.90 -3.95
N LYS A 82 6.37 12.60 -3.79
CA LYS A 82 6.85 11.53 -4.67
C LYS A 82 5.72 10.79 -5.39
N ASP A 83 4.60 10.59 -4.71
CA ASP A 83 3.50 9.78 -5.17
C ASP A 83 2.38 10.65 -5.75
N LYS A 84 1.83 10.21 -6.88
CA LYS A 84 0.58 10.73 -7.41
C LYS A 84 -0.60 9.97 -6.78
N ALA A 85 -1.63 10.69 -6.34
CA ALA A 85 -2.77 10.15 -5.61
C ALA A 85 -3.44 8.97 -6.33
N LEU A 86 -3.88 9.17 -7.58
CA LEU A 86 -4.58 8.15 -8.37
C LEU A 86 -3.79 6.82 -8.52
N PRO A 87 -2.59 6.79 -9.13
CA PRO A 87 -1.89 5.52 -9.36
C PRO A 87 -1.46 4.84 -8.05
N TRP A 88 -1.13 5.62 -7.01
CA TRP A 88 -0.82 5.04 -5.71
C TRP A 88 -2.06 4.40 -5.08
N PHE A 89 -3.21 5.09 -5.11
CA PHE A 89 -4.46 4.60 -4.56
C PHE A 89 -4.91 3.31 -5.25
N CYS A 90 -4.95 3.30 -6.59
CA CYS A 90 -5.31 2.11 -7.36
C CYS A 90 -4.38 0.93 -7.02
N LYS A 91 -3.08 1.18 -6.91
CA LYS A 91 -2.12 0.14 -6.53
C LYS A 91 -2.38 -0.44 -5.13
N GLN A 92 -2.73 0.39 -4.15
CA GLN A 92 -3.08 -0.09 -2.81
C GLN A 92 -4.41 -0.84 -2.78
N ARG A 93 -5.41 -0.36 -3.52
CA ARG A 93 -6.69 -1.03 -3.70
C ARG A 93 -6.49 -2.41 -4.29
N ASP A 94 -5.77 -2.53 -5.40
CA ASP A 94 -5.55 -3.80 -6.08
C ASP A 94 -4.85 -4.83 -5.16
N ARG A 95 -3.91 -4.38 -4.33
CA ARG A 95 -3.28 -5.24 -3.30
C ARG A 95 -4.29 -5.73 -2.27
N LEU A 96 -5.16 -4.86 -1.77
CA LEU A 96 -6.17 -5.21 -0.77
C LEU A 96 -7.25 -6.12 -1.35
N THR A 97 -7.77 -5.83 -2.54
CA THR A 97 -8.75 -6.69 -3.24
C THR A 97 -8.16 -8.06 -3.53
N ALA A 98 -6.86 -8.15 -3.86
CA ALA A 98 -6.22 -9.42 -4.11
C ALA A 98 -5.97 -10.25 -2.83
N LEU A 99 -5.81 -9.60 -1.66
CA LEU A 99 -5.68 -10.25 -0.36
C LEU A 99 -7.03 -10.60 0.28
N TYR A 100 -8.04 -9.74 0.09
CA TYR A 100 -9.35 -9.81 0.73
C TYR A 100 -10.46 -9.53 -0.30
N PRO A 101 -10.79 -10.49 -1.18
CA PRO A 101 -11.80 -10.28 -2.24
C PRO A 101 -13.19 -9.90 -1.70
N GLU A 102 -13.56 -10.43 -0.54
CA GLU A 102 -14.86 -10.20 0.11
C GLU A 102 -14.93 -8.88 0.91
N MET A 103 -13.86 -8.09 0.92
CA MET A 103 -13.82 -6.84 1.67
C MET A 103 -14.60 -5.75 0.94
N SER A 104 -15.51 -5.08 1.66
CA SER A 104 -16.27 -3.97 1.07
C SER A 104 -15.35 -2.83 0.61
N GLY A 105 -15.73 -2.14 -0.47
CA GLY A 105 -14.99 -1.00 -1.00
C GLY A 105 -14.74 0.07 0.06
N PHE A 106 -15.73 0.35 0.91
CA PHE A 106 -15.59 1.26 2.05
C PHE A 106 -14.48 0.84 3.02
N MET A 107 -14.37 -0.45 3.36
CA MET A 107 -13.31 -0.96 4.23
C MET A 107 -11.94 -0.89 3.54
N ILE A 108 -11.88 -1.18 2.24
CA ILE A 108 -10.66 -1.02 1.44
C ILE A 108 -10.19 0.44 1.49
N HIS A 109 -11.08 1.38 1.18
CA HIS A 109 -10.79 2.82 1.21
C HIS A 109 -10.29 3.27 2.59
N ARG A 110 -10.97 2.85 3.67
CA ARG A 110 -10.56 3.16 5.04
C ARG A 110 -9.16 2.61 5.37
N LYS A 111 -8.81 1.42 4.89
CA LYS A 111 -7.46 0.85 5.07
C LYS A 111 -6.41 1.62 4.28
N ILE A 112 -6.72 2.08 3.07
CA ILE A 112 -5.81 2.90 2.27
C ILE A 112 -5.57 4.26 2.94
N LEU A 113 -6.60 4.91 3.49
CA LEU A 113 -6.44 6.17 4.21
C LEU A 113 -5.49 6.06 5.42
N ARG A 114 -5.53 4.95 6.15
CA ARG A 114 -4.57 4.69 7.24
C ARG A 114 -3.11 4.63 6.77
N GLN A 115 -2.88 4.36 5.48
CA GLN A 115 -1.54 4.39 4.89
C GLN A 115 -1.08 5.81 4.51
N CYS A 116 -2.00 6.78 4.46
CA CYS A 116 -1.63 8.19 4.34
C CYS A 116 -1.10 8.73 5.67
N GLY A 117 -1.77 8.39 6.77
CA GLY A 117 -1.36 8.68 8.15
C GLY A 117 -1.41 10.17 8.53
N GLY A 118 -1.37 10.42 9.85
CA GLY A 118 -1.22 11.75 10.44
C GLY A 118 -2.26 12.77 9.97
N GLY A 119 -1.79 13.99 9.70
CA GLY A 119 -2.65 15.11 9.28
C GLY A 119 -3.32 14.90 7.92
N LEU A 120 -2.73 14.10 7.03
CA LEU A 120 -3.32 13.82 5.71
C LEU A 120 -4.55 12.92 5.84
N GLU A 121 -4.48 11.87 6.66
CA GLU A 121 -5.63 11.02 6.96
C GLU A 121 -6.78 11.84 7.56
N HIS A 122 -6.51 12.73 8.50
CA HIS A 122 -7.53 13.59 9.10
C HIS A 122 -8.12 14.59 8.09
N SER A 123 -7.27 15.22 7.28
CA SER A 123 -7.68 16.20 6.26
C SER A 123 -8.54 15.61 5.16
N VAL A 124 -8.27 14.36 4.76
CA VAL A 124 -9.12 13.65 3.81
C VAL A 124 -10.44 13.29 4.46
N LYS A 125 -10.41 12.68 5.66
CA LYS A 125 -11.64 12.28 6.37
C LYS A 125 -12.59 13.45 6.65
N SER A 126 -12.09 14.62 7.04
CA SER A 126 -12.93 15.78 7.33
C SER A 126 -13.68 16.32 6.11
N ARG A 127 -13.21 16.00 4.90
CA ARG A 127 -13.84 16.38 3.62
C ARG A 127 -14.67 15.25 3.01
N THR A 128 -14.67 14.09 3.64
CA THR A 128 -15.35 12.90 3.12
C THR A 128 -16.75 12.78 3.74
N THR A 129 -17.78 12.53 2.94
CA THR A 129 -19.15 12.25 3.42
C THR A 129 -19.29 10.78 3.84
N GLU A 130 -20.41 10.38 4.46
CA GLU A 130 -20.61 8.97 4.87
C GLU A 130 -20.67 7.98 3.69
N GLN A 131 -20.97 8.45 2.48
CA GLN A 131 -21.15 7.64 1.27
C GLN A 131 -20.23 8.09 0.12
N TYR A 132 -18.94 8.16 0.38
CA TYR A 132 -17.98 8.58 -0.65
C TYR A 132 -17.64 7.45 -1.64
N SER A 133 -17.55 7.82 -2.92
CA SER A 133 -17.06 6.94 -3.98
C SER A 133 -15.53 6.83 -3.96
N GLU A 134 -15.00 5.83 -4.66
CA GLU A 134 -13.57 5.72 -4.95
C GLU A 134 -13.04 6.99 -5.62
N LYS A 135 -13.79 7.51 -6.60
CA LYS A 135 -13.44 8.74 -7.32
C LYS A 135 -13.35 9.94 -6.38
N ASP A 136 -14.32 10.07 -5.47
CA ASP A 136 -14.35 11.16 -4.51
C ASP A 136 -13.14 11.09 -3.58
N MET A 137 -12.79 9.89 -3.11
CA MET A 137 -11.61 9.70 -2.25
C MET A 137 -10.30 10.08 -2.95
N ILE A 138 -10.15 9.70 -4.22
CA ILE A 138 -8.95 10.04 -5.00
C ILE A 138 -8.90 11.55 -5.26
N ASN A 139 -10.03 12.15 -5.65
CA ASN A 139 -10.12 13.59 -5.90
C ASN A 139 -9.81 14.40 -4.64
N ILE A 140 -10.37 14.03 -3.49
CA ILE A 140 -10.08 14.69 -2.20
C ILE A 140 -8.62 14.50 -1.82
N LEU A 141 -8.05 13.31 -1.98
CA LEU A 141 -6.64 13.05 -1.69
C LEU A 141 -5.73 13.93 -2.58
N GLU A 142 -6.03 14.04 -3.87
CA GLU A 142 -5.30 14.90 -4.80
C GLU A 142 -5.48 16.39 -4.48
N GLU A 143 -6.68 16.81 -4.12
CA GLU A 143 -6.98 18.18 -3.72
C GLU A 143 -6.23 18.57 -2.43
N VAL A 144 -6.20 17.69 -1.42
CA VAL A 144 -5.48 17.93 -0.17
C VAL A 144 -3.97 17.98 -0.42
N THR A 145 -3.41 17.13 -1.28
CA THR A 145 -1.97 17.13 -1.53
C THR A 145 -1.53 18.31 -2.39
N THR A 146 -2.36 18.76 -3.32
CA THR A 146 -2.08 19.91 -4.20
C THR A 146 -2.30 21.26 -3.51
N ARG A 147 -3.41 21.44 -2.78
CA ARG A 147 -3.73 22.71 -2.10
C ARG A 147 -2.97 22.90 -0.80
N THR A 148 -2.72 21.80 -0.09
CA THR A 148 -2.13 21.84 1.24
C THR A 148 -0.73 21.24 1.15
N LYS A 149 0.28 22.10 0.97
CA LYS A 149 1.71 21.79 1.27
C LYS A 149 1.93 21.50 2.77
N ILE A 150 0.99 20.83 3.44
CA ILE A 150 1.02 20.46 4.86
C ILE A 150 2.14 19.44 5.13
N CYS A 151 2.65 18.73 4.12
CA CYS A 151 3.74 17.77 4.32
C CYS A 151 5.15 18.34 4.08
N SER A 152 5.30 19.51 3.45
CA SER A 152 6.63 20.03 3.07
C SER A 152 7.37 20.74 4.22
N SER A 153 6.79 20.82 5.41
CA SER A 153 7.43 21.45 6.58
C SER A 153 7.25 20.62 7.85
N ARG A 154 7.85 19.42 7.85
CA ARG A 154 8.60 19.00 9.05
C ARG A 154 10.02 19.56 8.95
N VAL A 155 10.13 20.88 8.80
CA VAL A 155 11.33 21.58 9.25
C VAL A 155 11.34 21.36 10.75
N ASN A 156 12.44 20.83 11.29
CA ASN A 156 12.66 20.77 12.73
C ASN A 156 12.50 22.18 13.31
N LEU A 157 11.30 22.54 13.74
CA LEU A 157 11.12 23.54 14.79
C LEU A 157 11.69 22.88 16.04
N LYS A 158 13.01 23.03 16.22
CA LYS A 158 13.58 23.05 17.55
C LYS A 158 12.85 24.17 18.28
N THR A 159 11.83 23.81 19.03
CA THR A 159 11.21 24.66 20.03
C THR A 159 12.28 25.00 21.06
N ASN A 160 13.03 26.07 20.82
CA ASN A 160 13.71 26.80 21.89
C ASN A 160 12.63 27.59 22.63
N PHE A 161 11.92 26.90 23.53
CA PHE A 161 11.29 27.59 24.65
C PHE A 161 12.43 28.04 25.56
N ASN A 162 12.76 29.33 25.48
CA ASN A 162 13.35 30.11 26.56
C ASN A 162 13.38 31.58 26.12
N THR A 163 12.25 32.26 26.27
CA THR A 163 12.25 33.70 26.55
C THR A 163 12.19 33.85 28.07
N PRO A 164 13.26 34.30 28.75
CA PRO A 164 13.16 34.73 30.13
C PRO A 164 12.70 36.18 30.16
N TRP A 165 11.65 36.43 30.94
CA TRP A 165 11.28 37.76 31.39
C TRP A 165 12.48 38.46 32.02
N LYS A 166 12.61 39.75 31.71
CA LYS A 166 13.71 40.61 32.14
C LYS A 166 13.28 41.32 33.42
N ASP A 167 13.72 40.83 34.57
CA ASP A 167 13.68 41.59 35.82
C ASP A 167 15.10 41.68 36.41
N SER A 168 15.46 42.91 36.75
CA SER A 168 16.77 43.36 37.18
C SER A 168 17.07 42.99 38.64
N ALA A 169 18.25 42.40 38.92
CA ALA A 169 18.97 42.57 40.19
C ALA A 169 20.41 42.01 40.10
N ASP A 170 21.34 42.94 39.86
CA ASP A 170 22.61 43.19 40.54
C ASP A 170 23.59 42.07 41.02
N LYS A 171 24.88 42.38 40.77
CA LYS A 171 26.17 41.94 41.36
C LYS A 171 26.94 40.71 40.83
N ASN A 172 28.24 40.99 40.66
CA ASN A 172 29.33 40.30 39.95
C ASN A 172 30.25 39.53 40.97
N PRO A 173 31.46 39.05 40.61
CA PRO A 173 31.85 37.83 39.87
C PRO A 173 32.71 36.84 40.70
N LYS A 174 32.97 35.63 40.15
CA LYS A 174 34.31 34.98 40.00
C LYS A 174 34.19 33.46 39.80
N GLY A 175 35.04 32.91 38.93
CA GLY A 175 35.72 31.64 39.24
C GLY A 175 35.52 30.45 38.30
N ASN A 176 36.45 30.35 37.36
CA ASN A 176 37.27 29.16 37.07
C ASN A 176 36.91 28.22 35.90
N SER A 177 38.01 27.91 35.21
CA SER A 177 38.23 27.10 34.03
C SER A 177 37.93 25.61 34.23
N ASN A 178 37.49 24.89 33.19
CA ASN A 178 38.28 23.80 32.59
C ASN A 178 37.62 23.10 31.39
N ASN A 179 38.51 22.75 30.46
CA ASN A 179 38.35 22.03 29.20
C ASN A 179 37.52 20.73 29.27
N LEU A 180 36.87 20.39 28.14
CA LEU A 180 37.14 19.13 27.43
C LEU A 180 36.53 19.15 26.03
N LYS A 181 37.41 19.29 25.03
CA LYS A 181 37.15 18.94 23.64
C LYS A 181 37.13 17.41 23.53
N PHE A 182 36.09 16.84 22.93
CA PHE A 182 36.24 15.60 22.19
C PHE A 182 35.58 15.74 20.82
N LYS A 183 36.44 15.70 19.80
CA LYS A 183 36.09 15.54 18.39
C LYS A 183 35.74 14.08 18.10
N SER A 184 35.22 13.89 16.89
CA SER A 184 35.24 12.65 16.09
C SER A 184 34.00 11.77 16.24
N SER A 185 33.39 11.23 15.20
CA SER A 185 33.47 11.38 13.74
C SER A 185 32.40 10.43 13.19
N TYR A 186 31.77 10.82 12.11
CA TYR A 186 30.84 9.98 11.36
C TYR A 186 31.53 8.69 10.88
N THR A 187 30.81 7.56 10.96
CA THR A 187 31.03 6.47 10.01
C THR A 187 29.72 5.74 9.72
N ILE A 188 29.28 5.91 8.48
CA ILE A 188 28.23 5.16 7.80
C ILE A 188 28.70 3.70 7.66
N ARG A 189 27.88 2.73 8.04
CA ARG A 189 28.05 1.34 7.60
C ARG A 189 26.88 0.90 6.74
N LYS A 190 27.22 0.60 5.48
CA LYS A 190 26.42 -0.10 4.48
C LYS A 190 26.22 -1.55 4.96
N CYS A 191 25.02 -2.10 4.80
CA CYS A 191 24.79 -3.54 4.88
C CYS A 191 24.73 -4.11 3.46
N HIS A 192 25.41 -5.24 3.26
CA HIS A 192 25.37 -6.06 2.07
C HIS A 192 24.98 -7.49 2.47
N ILE A 193 24.13 -8.06 1.60
CA ILE A 193 23.64 -9.45 1.48
C ILE A 193 22.58 -9.83 2.52
#